data_AF-A0A5B0PYJ8-F1
#
_entry.id   AF-A0A5B0PYJ8-F1
#
_cell.length_a   1.000
_cell.length_b   1.000
_cell.length_c   1.000
_cell.angle_alpha   90.00
_cell.angle_beta   90.00
_cell.angle_gamma   90.00
#
_symmetry.space_group_name_H-M   'P 1'
#
loop_
_entity.id
_entity.type
_entity.pdbx_description
1 polymer ?
#
loop_
_entity_poly.entity_id
_entity_poly.type
_entity_poly.pdbx_seq_one_letter_code
_entity_poly.pdbx_strand_id
1 'polypeptide(L)'
;MPSIISIMFFAILACGFATADLATDQKMTCAFHCPTLTEGGCVRNKGRDKKGNVNKWEVVKAFATLGYAEYYNCLGLNADLSVCAEMGKIVLPPSPQPQVMTINSEKTRKELGEDSKPFDITAGDPEECSYTS
;
A
#
# COMPACT_ATOMS: atom_id res chain seq x y z
N MET A 1 -59.79 12.62 0.17
CA MET A 1 -58.92 13.82 0.19
C MET A 1 -59.41 14.70 1.33
N PRO A 2 -58.55 15.32 2.16
CA PRO A 2 -57.15 15.75 1.94
C PRO A 2 -56.14 14.77 2.59
N SER A 3 -54.98 14.44 2.03
CA SER A 3 -53.87 15.24 1.46
C SER A 3 -53.21 16.15 2.50
N ILE A 4 -52.34 15.56 3.32
CA ILE A 4 -51.24 16.28 3.98
C ILE A 4 -49.96 15.67 3.43
N ILE A 5 -49.46 16.35 2.40
CA ILE A 5 -48.07 16.33 1.96
C ILE A 5 -47.25 16.78 3.18
N SER A 6 -46.68 15.84 3.94
CA SER A 6 -45.70 16.16 4.98
C SER A 6 -44.35 15.65 4.52
N ILE A 7 -43.62 16.58 3.93
CA ILE A 7 -42.26 16.50 3.47
C ILE A 7 -41.38 15.96 4.61
N MET A 8 -40.88 14.74 4.47
CA MET A 8 -39.72 14.25 5.22
C MET A 8 -38.56 14.04 4.24
N PHE A 9 -37.90 15.15 3.90
CA PHE A 9 -36.50 15.09 3.48
C PHE A 9 -35.66 14.80 4.73
N PHE A 10 -35.58 13.52 5.11
CA PHE A 10 -34.56 13.09 6.07
C PHE A 10 -33.26 12.87 5.32
N ALA A 11 -32.37 13.83 5.55
CA ALA A 11 -30.97 13.78 5.20
C ALA A 11 -30.28 12.55 5.78
N ILE A 12 -29.46 11.88 4.97
CA ILE A 12 -28.23 11.24 5.44
C ILE A 12 -27.14 11.56 4.41
N LEU A 13 -26.50 12.72 4.59
CA LEU A 13 -25.15 12.99 4.11
C LEU A 13 -24.19 12.15 4.98
N ALA A 14 -23.94 10.90 4.61
CA ALA A 14 -22.93 10.08 5.26
C ALA A 14 -22.06 9.37 4.23
N CYS A 15 -21.25 10.14 3.50
CA CYS A 15 -20.09 9.62 2.76
C CYS A 15 -18.87 10.52 3.03
N GLY A 16 -18.67 10.96 4.27
CA GLY A 16 -17.64 11.95 4.62
C GLY A 16 -16.43 11.44 5.41
N PHE A 17 -16.50 10.27 6.06
CA PHE A 17 -15.51 9.91 7.09
C PHE A 17 -14.56 8.77 6.73
N ALA A 18 -14.87 7.93 5.73
CA ALA A 18 -14.07 6.71 5.51
C ALA A 18 -12.66 6.96 4.93
N THR A 19 -12.38 8.12 4.32
CA THR A 19 -11.10 8.36 3.64
C THR A 19 -10.03 8.96 4.54
N ALA A 20 -10.42 9.74 5.54
CA ALA A 20 -9.48 10.38 6.48
C ALA A 20 -8.96 9.38 7.51
N ASP A 21 -9.85 8.49 7.99
CA ASP A 21 -9.49 7.43 8.93
C ASP A 21 -8.48 6.48 8.29
N LEU A 22 -8.76 6.00 7.07
CA LEU A 22 -7.83 5.09 6.35
C LEU A 22 -6.44 5.71 6.11
N ALA A 23 -6.38 6.99 5.72
CA ALA A 23 -5.11 7.66 5.47
C ALA A 23 -4.28 7.90 6.74
N THR A 24 -4.97 8.03 7.88
CA THR A 24 -4.34 8.16 9.20
C THR A 24 -3.85 6.80 9.68
N ASP A 25 -4.70 5.77 9.60
CA ASP A 25 -4.37 4.40 9.97
C ASP A 25 -3.19 3.87 9.15
N GLN A 26 -3.18 4.10 7.84
CA GLN A 26 -2.05 3.79 6.94
C GLN A 26 -0.72 4.42 7.38
N LYS A 27 -0.71 5.53 8.11
CA LYS A 27 0.54 6.12 8.60
C LYS A 27 0.91 5.59 9.97
N MET A 28 0.00 4.97 10.71
CA MET A 28 0.27 4.47 12.04
C MET A 28 0.75 3.00 12.01
N THR A 29 0.27 2.19 11.07
CA THR A 29 0.59 0.75 11.08
C THR A 29 2.02 0.41 10.63
N CYS A 30 2.71 -0.42 11.40
CA CYS A 30 4.01 -1.02 11.06
C CYS A 30 3.85 -2.46 10.55
N ALA A 31 3.82 -2.68 9.23
CA ALA A 31 3.63 -4.02 8.69
C ALA A 31 4.94 -4.73 8.28
N PHE A 32 5.95 -3.97 7.85
CA PHE A 32 7.26 -4.53 7.50
C PHE A 32 8.40 -3.52 7.67
N HIS A 33 9.59 -4.06 7.94
CA HIS A 33 10.83 -3.30 8.06
C HIS A 33 11.67 -3.42 6.79
N CYS A 34 12.32 -2.31 6.41
CA CYS A 34 13.28 -2.25 5.33
C CYS A 34 14.57 -1.55 5.79
N PRO A 35 15.76 -2.14 5.58
CA PRO A 35 17.01 -1.62 6.12
C PRO A 35 17.36 -0.23 5.58
N THR A 36 18.28 0.46 6.27
CA THR A 36 18.75 1.78 5.86
C THR A 36 19.18 1.81 4.38
N LEU A 37 18.94 2.93 3.69
CA LEU A 37 19.20 3.13 2.25
C LEU A 37 18.29 2.34 1.30
N THR A 38 17.19 1.80 1.81
CA THR A 38 16.12 1.21 0.99
C THR A 38 14.82 1.99 1.13
N GLU A 39 13.89 1.77 0.20
CA GLU A 39 12.54 2.30 0.23
C GLU A 39 11.52 1.16 0.15
N GLY A 40 10.44 1.26 0.92
CA GLY A 40 9.36 0.27 0.92
C GLY A 40 8.53 0.34 -0.37
N GLY A 41 8.31 -0.82 -0.98
CA GLY A 41 7.45 -1.00 -2.15
C GLY A 41 6.35 -2.02 -1.91
N CYS A 42 5.17 -1.73 -2.43
CA CYS A 42 4.01 -2.61 -2.45
C CYS A 42 3.85 -3.20 -3.84
N VAL A 43 4.01 -4.51 -3.96
CA VAL A 43 4.05 -5.20 -5.25
C VAL A 43 2.74 -5.94 -5.49
N ARG A 44 2.19 -5.78 -6.69
CA ARG A 44 0.99 -6.45 -7.18
C ARG A 44 1.33 -7.32 -8.37
N ASN A 45 0.89 -8.57 -8.35
CA ASN A 45 1.00 -9.51 -9.46
C ASN A 45 -0.10 -9.20 -10.47
N LYS A 46 0.27 -8.79 -11.68
CA LYS A 46 -0.69 -8.36 -12.73
C LYS A 46 -0.79 -9.29 -13.92
N GLY A 47 0.11 -10.27 -14.03
CA GLY A 47 0.11 -11.20 -15.14
C GLY A 47 0.91 -12.45 -14.84
N ARG A 48 0.51 -13.54 -15.50
CA ARG A 48 1.20 -14.82 -15.48
C ARG A 48 1.48 -15.27 -16.91
N ASP A 49 2.58 -15.98 -17.09
CA ASP A 49 2.92 -16.65 -18.35
C ASP A 49 2.06 -17.90 -18.58
N LYS A 50 2.25 -18.57 -19.72
CA LYS A 50 1.52 -19.80 -20.07
C LYS A 50 1.82 -20.99 -19.13
N LYS A 51 2.88 -20.90 -18.33
CA LYS A 51 3.27 -21.91 -17.33
C LYS A 51 2.76 -21.57 -15.93
N GLY A 52 2.07 -20.44 -15.76
CA GLY A 52 1.53 -19.97 -14.49
C GLY A 52 2.50 -19.14 -13.64
N ASN A 53 3.72 -18.85 -14.12
CA ASN A 53 4.67 -18.01 -13.39
C ASN A 53 4.29 -16.54 -13.53
N VAL A 54 4.41 -15.77 -12.45
CA VAL A 54 4.19 -14.32 -12.53
C VAL A 54 5.24 -13.70 -13.45
N ASN A 55 4.82 -12.88 -14.41
CA ASN A 55 5.70 -12.23 -15.38
C ASN A 55 5.45 -10.72 -15.52
N LYS A 56 4.47 -10.19 -14.79
CA LYS A 56 4.12 -8.79 -14.78
C LYS A 56 3.77 -8.34 -13.37
N TRP A 57 4.39 -7.25 -12.94
CA TRP A 57 4.21 -6.64 -11.63
C TRP A 57 3.91 -5.16 -11.75
N GLU A 58 3.15 -4.67 -10.77
CA GLU A 58 3.01 -3.26 -10.48
C GLU A 58 3.63 -2.99 -9.11
N VAL A 59 4.40 -1.92 -9.00
CA VAL A 59 5.02 -1.48 -7.75
C VAL A 59 4.54 -0.07 -7.42
N VAL A 60 3.99 0.09 -6.22
CA VAL A 60 3.61 1.39 -5.65
C VAL A 60 4.51 1.65 -4.46
N LYS A 61 4.84 2.91 -4.17
CA LYS A 61 5.55 3.23 -2.92
C LYS A 61 4.68 2.88 -1.71
N ALA A 62 5.27 2.20 -0.75
CA ALA A 62 4.61 1.87 0.51
C ALA A 62 4.41 3.13 1.37
N PHE A 63 3.45 3.09 2.29
CA PHE A 63 3.25 4.15 3.26
C PHE A 63 4.33 4.05 4.33
N ALA A 64 5.03 5.15 4.60
CA ALA A 64 5.96 5.22 5.72
C ALA A 64 5.19 5.32 7.04
N THR A 65 5.66 4.63 8.06
CA THR A 65 5.09 4.68 9.40
C THR A 65 5.54 5.95 10.11
N LEU A 66 4.59 6.68 10.68
CA LEU A 66 4.81 7.94 11.37
C LEU A 66 5.61 7.69 12.66
N GLY A 67 6.78 8.32 12.77
CA GLY A 67 7.65 8.19 13.95
C GLY A 67 8.59 6.98 13.91
N TYR A 68 8.44 6.06 12.96
CA TYR A 68 9.26 4.86 12.83
C TYR A 68 9.92 4.83 11.45
N ALA A 69 11.13 5.38 11.39
CA ALA A 69 11.97 5.26 10.20
C ALA A 69 12.14 3.77 9.85
N GLU A 70 12.27 3.45 8.56
CA GLU A 70 12.47 2.08 8.06
C GLU A 70 11.25 1.14 8.14
N TYR A 71 10.14 1.58 8.78
CA TYR A 71 8.91 0.80 8.84
C TYR A 71 7.86 1.31 7.86
N TYR A 72 7.20 0.37 7.18
CA TYR A 72 6.23 0.66 6.13
C TYR A 72 5.02 -0.27 6.18
N ASN A 73 3.96 0.08 5.45
CA ASN A 73 2.85 -0.81 5.15
C ASN A 73 2.24 -0.58 3.77
N CYS A 74 1.39 -1.54 3.37
CA CYS A 74 0.69 -1.58 2.09
C CYS A 74 -0.84 -1.59 2.24
N LEU A 75 -1.37 -1.11 3.38
CA LEU A 75 -2.79 -1.16 3.67
C LEU A 75 -3.60 -0.40 2.62
N GLY A 76 -4.70 -0.99 2.16
CA GLY A 76 -5.54 -0.41 1.09
C GLY A 76 -4.90 -0.43 -0.31
N LEU A 77 -3.68 -0.96 -0.48
CA LEU A 77 -3.01 -1.05 -1.78
C LEU A 77 -3.16 -2.41 -2.46
N ASN A 78 -3.91 -3.39 -1.90
CA ASN A 78 -4.10 -4.71 -2.51
C ASN A 78 -2.78 -5.35 -3.00
N ALA A 79 -1.74 -5.27 -2.16
CA ALA A 79 -0.42 -5.81 -2.47
C ALA A 79 -0.41 -7.33 -2.23
N ASP A 80 0.26 -8.07 -3.11
CA ASP A 80 0.53 -9.50 -2.92
C ASP A 80 1.75 -9.73 -2.03
N LEU A 81 2.68 -8.77 -2.04
CA LEU A 81 3.96 -8.82 -1.33
C LEU A 81 4.54 -7.42 -1.17
N SER A 82 5.45 -7.29 -0.22
CA SER A 82 6.24 -6.10 0.05
C SER A 82 7.70 -6.32 -0.35
N VAL A 83 8.37 -5.24 -0.76
CA VAL A 83 9.77 -5.26 -1.21
C VAL A 83 10.54 -4.11 -0.57
N CYS A 84 11.78 -4.38 -0.17
CA CYS A 84 12.73 -3.34 0.21
C CYS A 84 13.58 -3.02 -1.02
N ALA A 85 13.18 -1.99 -1.74
CA ALA A 85 13.86 -1.59 -2.96
C ALA A 85 15.08 -0.73 -2.63
N GLU A 86 16.16 -0.86 -3.40
CA GLU A 86 17.25 0.12 -3.27
C GLU A 86 16.72 1.53 -3.56
N MET A 87 17.18 2.51 -2.79
CA MET A 87 16.69 3.88 -2.87
C MET A 87 16.77 4.45 -4.30
N GLY A 88 15.62 4.92 -4.81
CA GLY A 88 15.51 5.51 -6.14
C GLY A 88 15.18 4.51 -7.24
N LYS A 89 15.12 3.20 -6.94
CA LYS A 89 14.70 2.18 -7.91
C LYS A 89 13.19 2.11 -8.10
N ILE A 90 12.37 2.60 -7.14
CA ILE A 90 10.92 2.76 -7.37
C ILE A 90 10.68 4.08 -8.10
N VAL A 91 10.72 4.02 -9.43
CA VAL A 91 10.52 5.19 -10.31
C VAL A 91 9.05 5.29 -10.68
N LEU A 92 8.37 6.29 -10.13
CA LEU A 92 6.98 6.58 -10.44
C LEU A 92 6.89 7.55 -11.62
N PRO A 93 5.88 7.39 -12.51
CA PRO A 93 5.68 8.32 -13.60
C PRO A 93 5.24 9.71 -13.09
N PRO A 94 5.49 10.79 -13.86
CA PRO A 94 5.06 12.12 -13.48
C PRO A 94 3.52 12.24 -13.49
N SER A 95 3.00 13.09 -12.60
CA SER A 95 1.58 13.47 -12.59
C SER A 95 1.16 14.04 -13.96
N PRO A 96 -0.05 13.75 -14.47
CA PRO A 96 -1.21 13.12 -13.79
C PRO A 96 -1.28 11.59 -13.96
N GLN A 97 -0.20 10.93 -14.35
CA GLN A 97 -0.22 9.50 -14.60
C GLN A 97 -0.42 8.71 -13.29
N PRO A 98 -1.02 7.51 -13.36
CA PRO A 98 -1.14 6.62 -12.20
C PRO A 98 0.22 6.43 -11.53
N GLN A 99 0.30 6.68 -10.22
CA GLN A 99 1.53 6.61 -9.43
C GLN A 99 1.97 5.16 -9.16
N VAL A 100 2.27 4.43 -10.23
CA VAL A 100 2.64 3.01 -10.22
C VAL A 100 3.76 2.76 -11.23
N MET A 101 4.76 2.00 -10.82
CA MET A 101 5.82 1.47 -11.68
C MET A 101 5.39 0.11 -12.23
N THR A 102 5.45 -0.08 -13.55
CA THR A 102 5.16 -1.39 -14.17
C THR A 102 6.45 -2.11 -14.52
N ILE A 103 6.56 -3.38 -14.12
CA ILE A 103 7.70 -4.26 -14.41
C ILE A 103 7.20 -5.46 -15.21
N ASN A 104 7.76 -5.69 -16.39
CA ASN A 104 7.40 -6.80 -17.29
C ASN A 104 8.54 -7.82 -17.47
N SER A 105 9.52 -7.80 -16.57
CA SER A 105 10.71 -8.65 -16.64
C SER A 105 11.10 -9.12 -15.23
N GLU A 106 11.28 -10.42 -15.08
CA GLU A 106 11.74 -11.02 -13.82
C GLU A 106 13.13 -10.48 -13.41
N LYS A 107 14.01 -10.21 -14.39
CA LYS A 107 15.32 -9.62 -14.13
C LYS A 107 15.18 -8.26 -13.42
N THR A 108 14.37 -7.37 -13.98
CA THR A 108 14.13 -6.04 -13.40
C THR A 108 13.43 -6.15 -12.05
N ARG A 109 12.55 -7.14 -11.86
CA ARG A 109 11.92 -7.39 -10.57
C ARG A 109 12.93 -7.80 -9.48
N LYS A 110 13.91 -8.63 -9.83
CA LYS A 110 15.00 -9.03 -8.91
C LYS A 110 16.00 -7.91 -8.64
N GLU A 111 16.25 -7.06 -9.63
CA GLU A 111 17.12 -5.89 -9.48
C GLU A 111 16.50 -4.78 -8.62
N LEU A 112 15.19 -4.84 -8.33
CA LEU A 112 14.51 -3.86 -7.49
C LEU A 112 15.04 -3.91 -6.04
N GLY A 113 15.21 -5.11 -5.50
CA GLY A 113 15.60 -5.36 -4.12
C GLY A 113 15.03 -6.68 -3.61
N GLU A 114 15.23 -6.94 -2.31
CA GLU A 114 14.75 -8.15 -1.66
C GLU A 114 13.29 -7.99 -1.20
N ASP A 115 12.54 -9.08 -1.30
CA ASP A 115 11.20 -9.14 -0.72
C ASP A 115 11.35 -9.02 0.80
N SER A 116 10.57 -8.13 1.42
CA SER A 116 10.62 -8.01 2.87
C SER A 116 10.01 -9.26 3.52
N LYS A 117 10.21 -9.41 4.83
CA LYS A 117 9.51 -10.46 5.60
C LYS A 117 7.99 -10.37 5.32
N PRO A 118 7.27 -11.51 5.39
CA PRO A 118 5.86 -11.59 5.02
C PRO A 118 5.06 -10.44 5.60
N PHE A 119 4.27 -9.80 4.73
CA PHE A 119 3.37 -8.72 5.10
C PHE A 119 2.38 -9.21 6.15
N ASP A 120 2.57 -8.77 7.38
CA ASP A 120 1.68 -9.10 8.49
C ASP A 120 0.72 -7.94 8.72
N ILE A 121 -0.52 -8.11 8.27
CA ILE A 121 -1.61 -7.15 8.51
C ILE A 121 -2.00 -7.04 9.99
N THR A 122 -1.48 -7.94 10.84
CA THR A 122 -1.68 -7.94 12.28
C THR A 122 -0.50 -7.39 13.07
N ALA A 123 0.63 -7.09 12.41
CA ALA A 123 1.72 -6.36 13.03
C ALA A 123 1.20 -4.96 13.37
N GLY A 124 1.06 -4.71 14.67
CA GLY A 124 0.13 -3.74 15.22
C GLY A 124 0.47 -2.27 15.01
N ASP A 125 -0.10 -1.47 15.89
CA ASP A 125 0.07 -0.02 15.96
C ASP A 125 1.53 0.38 16.19
N PRO A 126 1.89 1.66 15.99
CA PRO A 126 3.28 2.07 16.00
C PRO A 126 4.00 1.74 17.32
N GLU A 127 3.26 1.75 18.43
CA GLU A 127 3.79 1.41 19.76
C GLU A 127 4.39 -0.01 19.83
N GLU A 128 3.99 -0.90 18.92
CA GLU A 128 4.44 -2.30 18.81
C GLU A 128 5.50 -2.53 17.72
N CYS A 129 5.98 -1.51 17.00
CA CYS A 129 7.01 -1.66 15.95
C CYS A 129 8.36 -2.14 16.48
N SER A 130 8.53 -2.26 17.80
CA SER A 130 9.65 -2.95 18.42
C SER A 130 9.52 -4.44 18.18
N TYR A 131 9.84 -4.87 16.94
CA TYR A 131 10.31 -6.23 16.71
C TYR A 131 11.55 -6.42 17.59
N THR A 132 11.33 -6.95 18.79
CA THR A 132 12.36 -7.45 19.69
C THR A 132 13.14 -8.50 18.91
N SER A 133 14.36 -8.12 18.50
CA SER A 133 15.42 -9.02 18.08
C SER A 133 15.88 -9.89 19.24
#